data_AF-A0A094QQP2-F1
#
_entry.id   AF-A0A094QQP2-F1
#
_cell.length_a   1.000
_cell.length_b   1.000
_cell.length_c   1.000
_cell.angle_alpha   90.00
_cell.angle_beta   90.00
_cell.angle_gamma   90.00
#
_symmetry.space_group_name_H-M   'P 1'
#
loop_
_entity.id
_entity.type
_entity.pdbx_description
1 polymer ?
#
loop_
_entity_poly.entity_id
_entity_poly.type
_entity_poly.pdbx_seq_one_letter_code
_entity_poly.pdbx_strand_id
1 'polypeptide(L)'
;MSFKSRVLVLIPAYNEAATVGNVIARVLQQGLAVLVVDDGSSDDTARVAVRAGANCVQLPFNLGVGGALRCGFRWAVKMGYDCVVQCDADGQHSPEEIVGLIEFAEDNTVQIFARSENSNEADGEAC
;
A
#
# COMPACT_ATOMS: atom_id res chain seq x y z
N MET A 1 22.55 -9.19 2.48
CA MET A 1 21.26 -8.70 1.94
C MET A 1 20.76 -7.62 2.89
N SER A 2 20.41 -6.44 2.39
CA SER A 2 19.88 -5.34 3.22
C SER A 2 18.43 -5.66 3.64
N PHE A 3 18.03 -5.36 4.88
CA PHE A 3 16.67 -5.57 5.38
C PHE A 3 15.60 -4.99 4.44
N LYS A 4 15.84 -3.82 3.84
CA LYS A 4 14.96 -3.20 2.81
C LYS A 4 14.60 -4.14 1.66
N SER A 5 15.51 -5.02 1.23
CA SER A 5 15.26 -5.97 0.13
C SER A 5 14.31 -7.12 0.50
N ARG A 6 13.94 -7.25 1.79
CA ARG A 6 13.01 -8.27 2.31
C ARG A 6 11.68 -7.67 2.76
N VAL A 7 11.47 -6.36 2.57
CA VAL A 7 10.22 -5.65 2.87
C VAL A 7 9.38 -5.50 1.60
N LEU A 8 8.10 -5.84 1.72
CA LEU A 8 7.09 -5.60 0.68
C LEU A 8 6.11 -4.53 1.14
N VAL A 9 5.86 -3.53 0.29
CA VAL A 9 4.72 -2.62 0.48
C VAL A 9 3.50 -3.21 -0.22
N LEU A 10 2.44 -3.45 0.54
CA LEU A 10 1.17 -4.01 0.10
C LEU A 10 0.12 -2.90 0.01
N ILE A 11 -0.42 -2.72 -1.20
CA ILE A 11 -1.44 -1.71 -1.49
C ILE A 11 -2.73 -2.42 -1.91
N PRO A 12 -3.73 -2.57 -1.03
CA PRO A 12 -5.07 -2.95 -1.45
C PRO A 12 -5.70 -1.81 -2.25
N ALA A 13 -6.30 -2.11 -3.39
CA ALA A 13 -6.89 -1.10 -4.28
C ALA A 13 -8.26 -1.55 -4.82
N TYR A 14 -9.20 -0.62 -4.91
CA TYR A 14 -10.52 -0.83 -5.53
C TYR A 14 -10.99 0.46 -6.19
N ASN A 15 -10.99 0.50 -7.53
CA ASN A 15 -11.32 1.67 -8.35
C ASN A 15 -10.46 2.92 -8.06
N GLU A 16 -9.13 2.73 -8.04
CA GLU A 16 -8.12 3.73 -7.69
C GLU A 16 -7.20 4.09 -8.88
N ALA A 17 -7.67 3.95 -10.12
CA ALA A 17 -6.84 4.18 -11.32
C ALA A 17 -6.22 5.59 -11.38
N ALA A 18 -6.86 6.58 -10.76
CA ALA A 18 -6.39 7.97 -10.75
C ALA A 18 -5.20 8.23 -9.81
N THR A 19 -5.07 7.44 -8.74
CA THR A 19 -4.19 7.70 -7.58
C THR A 19 -3.08 6.67 -7.47
N VAL A 20 -3.40 5.39 -7.72
CA VAL A 20 -2.52 4.24 -7.45
C VAL A 20 -1.14 4.35 -8.11
N GLY A 21 -1.06 4.91 -9.32
CA GLY A 21 0.20 5.07 -10.05
C GLY A 21 1.20 5.99 -9.33
N ASN A 22 0.71 7.08 -8.74
CA ASN A 22 1.56 8.03 -8.01
C ASN A 22 2.08 7.41 -6.70
N VAL A 23 1.22 6.68 -5.97
CA VAL A 23 1.60 5.98 -4.74
C VAL A 23 2.72 4.97 -5.02
N ILE A 24 2.55 4.14 -6.05
CA ILE A 24 3.56 3.17 -6.47
C ILE A 24 4.89 3.87 -6.80
N ALA A 25 4.85 4.93 -7.60
CA ALA A 25 6.05 5.64 -8.00
C ALA A 25 6.84 6.17 -6.79
N ARG A 26 6.16 6.75 -5.81
CA ARG A 26 6.80 7.25 -4.59
C ARG A 26 7.40 6.13 -3.74
N VAL A 27 6.75 4.97 -3.64
CA VAL A 27 7.28 3.81 -2.90
C VAL A 27 8.51 3.23 -3.62
N LEU A 28 8.46 3.10 -4.94
CA LEU A 28 9.58 2.60 -5.74
C LEU A 28 10.81 3.53 -5.65
N GLN A 29 10.61 4.84 -5.54
CA GLN A 29 11.70 5.81 -5.31
C GLN A 29 12.47 5.57 -4.00
N GLN A 30 11.83 4.93 -3.00
CA GLN A 30 12.48 4.53 -1.75
C GLN A 30 13.24 3.20 -1.85
N GLY A 31 13.24 2.56 -3.04
CA GLY A 31 13.90 1.28 -3.29
C GLY A 31 13.16 0.07 -2.71
N LEU A 32 11.86 0.19 -2.46
CA LEU A 32 11.02 -0.85 -1.86
C LEU A 32 10.24 -1.62 -2.93
N ALA A 33 10.02 -2.91 -2.69
CA ALA A 33 9.15 -3.71 -3.54
C ALA A 33 7.67 -3.37 -3.28
N VAL A 34 6.85 -3.41 -4.33
CA VAL A 34 5.41 -3.11 -4.24
C VAL A 34 4.59 -4.27 -4.78
N LEU A 35 3.53 -4.61 -4.05
CA LEU A 35 2.43 -5.44 -4.50
C LEU A 35 1.13 -4.66 -4.38
N VAL A 36 0.42 -4.51 -5.49
CA VAL A 36 -0.99 -4.09 -5.50
C VAL A 36 -1.88 -5.33 -5.50
N VAL A 37 -2.86 -5.36 -4.61
CA VAL A 37 -3.97 -6.31 -4.70
C VAL A 37 -5.21 -5.56 -5.14
N ASP A 38 -5.55 -5.72 -6.42
CA ASP A 38 -6.74 -5.16 -7.04
C ASP A 38 -7.96 -6.01 -6.64
N ASP A 39 -8.82 -5.45 -5.79
CA ASP A 39 -9.97 -6.11 -5.18
C ASP A 39 -11.20 -6.10 -6.10
N GLY A 40 -11.01 -6.53 -7.35
CA GLY A 40 -12.07 -6.61 -8.36
C GLY A 40 -12.52 -5.25 -8.88
N SER A 41 -11.59 -4.33 -9.15
CA SER A 41 -11.92 -3.03 -9.74
C SER A 41 -12.58 -3.17 -11.11
N SER A 42 -13.44 -2.21 -11.42
CA SER A 42 -14.12 -2.07 -12.71
C SER A 42 -13.43 -1.06 -13.65
N ASP A 43 -12.44 -0.34 -13.14
CA ASP A 43 -11.65 0.65 -13.87
C ASP A 43 -10.26 0.09 -14.26
N ASP A 44 -9.35 0.99 -14.64
CA ASP A 44 -8.00 0.62 -15.09
C ASP A 44 -6.98 0.42 -13.95
N THR A 45 -7.40 0.28 -12.68
CA THR A 45 -6.52 0.23 -11.49
C THR A 45 -5.34 -0.72 -11.66
N ALA A 46 -5.59 -1.98 -11.99
CA ALA A 46 -4.51 -2.96 -12.17
C ALA A 46 -3.58 -2.63 -13.33
N ARG A 47 -4.13 -2.12 -14.45
CA ARG A 47 -3.34 -1.74 -15.62
C ARG A 47 -2.40 -0.58 -15.27
N VAL A 48 -2.90 0.41 -14.53
CA VAL A 48 -2.10 1.53 -14.02
C VAL A 48 -1.03 1.02 -13.07
N ALA A 49 -1.36 0.11 -12.16
CA ALA A 49 -0.42 -0.45 -11.20
C ALA A 49 0.76 -1.18 -11.87
N VAL A 50 0.48 -2.07 -12.81
CA VAL A 50 1.52 -2.78 -13.57
C VAL A 50 2.38 -1.81 -14.38
N ARG A 51 1.77 -0.81 -15.01
CA ARG A 51 2.50 0.22 -15.78
C ARG A 51 3.42 1.06 -14.89
N ALA A 52 3.02 1.33 -13.65
CA ALA A 52 3.82 2.05 -12.67
C ALA A 52 5.00 1.21 -12.11
N GLY A 53 5.07 -0.09 -12.42
CA GLY A 53 6.17 -0.97 -12.04
C GLY A 53 5.91 -1.83 -10.81
N ALA A 54 4.68 -1.87 -10.29
CA ALA A 54 4.32 -2.76 -9.19
C ALA A 54 4.04 -4.20 -9.67
N ASN A 55 4.21 -5.16 -8.76
CA ASN A 55 3.53 -6.45 -8.91
C ASN A 55 2.03 -6.22 -8.70
N CYS A 56 1.18 -6.98 -9.38
CA CYS A 56 -0.26 -6.86 -9.25
C CYS A 56 -0.93 -8.24 -9.19
N VAL A 57 -1.83 -8.42 -8.23
CA VAL A 57 -2.74 -9.56 -8.16
C VAL A 57 -4.16 -9.03 -8.27
N GLN A 58 -4.92 -9.52 -9.25
CA GLN A 58 -6.31 -9.15 -9.43
C GLN A 58 -7.23 -10.22 -8.84
N LEU A 59 -8.14 -9.80 -7.98
CA LEU A 59 -9.20 -10.64 -7.45
C LEU A 59 -10.40 -10.63 -8.41
N PRO A 60 -11.10 -11.76 -8.56
CA PRO A 60 -12.19 -11.88 -9.53
C PRO A 60 -13.44 -11.07 -9.15
N PHE A 61 -13.57 -10.68 -7.88
CA PHE A 61 -14.64 -9.86 -7.33
C PHE A 61 -14.16 -9.23 -6.03
N ASN A 62 -14.82 -8.14 -5.62
CA ASN A 62 -14.52 -7.42 -4.39
C ASN A 62 -14.79 -8.29 -3.16
N LEU A 63 -13.72 -8.61 -2.43
CA LEU A 63 -13.71 -9.37 -1.17
C LEU A 63 -13.57 -8.47 0.05
N GLY A 64 -13.48 -7.15 -0.16
CA GLY A 64 -13.13 -6.14 0.82
C GLY A 64 -11.64 -6.14 1.17
N VAL A 65 -11.21 -5.08 1.86
CA VAL A 65 -9.82 -4.88 2.28
C VAL A 65 -9.22 -6.10 2.99
N GLY A 66 -10.00 -6.80 3.83
CA GLY A 66 -9.53 -8.00 4.51
C GLY A 66 -9.22 -9.17 3.57
N GLY A 67 -9.96 -9.32 2.47
CA GLY A 67 -9.70 -10.31 1.43
C GLY A 67 -8.44 -9.97 0.65
N ALA A 68 -8.31 -8.70 0.25
CA ALA A 68 -7.12 -8.19 -0.42
C ALA A 68 -5.84 -8.37 0.41
N LEU A 69 -5.90 -8.03 1.70
CA LEU A 69 -4.77 -8.19 2.63
C LEU A 69 -4.36 -9.66 2.79
N ARG A 70 -5.31 -10.58 2.99
CA ARG A 70 -5.00 -12.02 3.09
C ARG A 70 -4.34 -12.54 1.82
N CYS A 71 -4.81 -12.10 0.65
CA CYS A 71 -4.18 -12.43 -0.62
C CYS A 71 -2.74 -11.91 -0.67
N GLY A 72 -2.55 -10.64 -0.32
CA GLY A 72 -1.23 -9.99 -0.26
C GLY A 72 -0.24 -10.70 0.66
N PHE A 73 -0.65 -11.04 1.89
CA PHE A 73 0.20 -11.76 2.83
C PHE A 73 0.59 -13.16 2.32
N ARG A 74 -0.35 -13.90 1.72
CA ARG A 74 -0.04 -15.21 1.13
C ARG A 74 0.94 -15.09 -0.03
N TRP A 75 0.79 -14.05 -0.85
CA TRP A 75 1.72 -13.77 -1.93
C TRP A 75 3.11 -13.42 -1.39
N ALA A 76 3.19 -12.56 -0.37
CA ALA A 76 4.44 -12.13 0.25
C ALA A 76 5.24 -13.32 0.80
N VAL A 77 4.58 -14.22 1.56
CA VAL A 77 5.17 -15.45 2.07
C VAL A 77 5.68 -16.34 0.92
N LYS A 78 4.89 -16.50 -0.15
CA LYS A 78 5.29 -17.31 -1.31
C LYS A 78 6.51 -16.75 -2.03
N MET A 79 6.67 -15.43 -2.05
CA MET A 79 7.80 -14.74 -2.70
C MET A 79 9.01 -14.55 -1.78
N GLY A 80 8.93 -14.97 -0.50
CA GLY A 80 10.05 -14.94 0.43
C GLY A 80 10.31 -13.59 1.09
N TYR A 81 9.29 -12.72 1.19
CA TYR A 81 9.37 -11.50 1.98
C TYR A 81 9.20 -11.79 3.47
N ASP A 82 9.90 -11.03 4.31
CA ASP A 82 9.86 -11.18 5.77
C ASP A 82 8.90 -10.20 6.44
N CYS A 83 8.74 -9.03 5.81
CA CYS A 83 7.98 -7.93 6.36
C CYS A 83 7.04 -7.39 5.30
N VAL A 84 5.83 -7.07 5.71
CA VAL A 84 4.83 -6.42 4.88
C VAL A 84 4.38 -5.13 5.54
N VAL A 85 4.48 -4.03 4.82
CA VAL A 85 3.93 -2.73 5.22
C VAL A 85 2.69 -2.47 4.38
N GLN A 86 1.54 -2.28 5.00
CA GLN A 86 0.34 -1.86 4.29
C GLN A 86 0.41 -0.35 4.00
N CYS A 87 0.06 0.05 2.78
CA CYS A 87 -0.09 1.45 2.38
C CYS A 87 -1.40 1.63 1.61
N ASP A 88 -2.15 2.68 1.90
CA ASP A 88 -3.41 2.96 1.22
C ASP A 88 -3.17 3.54 -0.18
N ALA A 89 -4.07 3.22 -1.12
CA ALA A 89 -3.96 3.65 -2.52
C ALA A 89 -4.33 5.12 -2.75
N ASP A 90 -4.85 5.82 -1.73
CA ASP A 90 -5.34 7.21 -1.80
C ASP A 90 -4.23 8.28 -1.82
N GLY A 91 -2.97 7.86 -1.55
CA GLY A 91 -1.80 8.72 -1.59
C GLY A 91 -1.70 9.73 -0.45
N GLN A 92 -2.51 9.59 0.60
CA GLN A 92 -2.49 10.49 1.76
C GLN A 92 -1.30 10.26 2.70
N HIS A 93 -0.67 9.09 2.63
CA HIS A 93 0.52 8.77 3.43
C HIS A 93 1.81 9.22 2.72
N SER A 94 2.79 9.68 3.49
CA SER A 94 4.10 10.05 2.94
C SER A 94 5.05 8.85 2.98
N PRO A 95 5.44 8.23 1.85
CA PRO A 95 6.45 7.18 1.77
C PRO A 95 7.78 7.46 2.49
N GLU A 96 8.09 8.72 2.77
CA GLU A 96 9.18 9.13 3.64
C GLU A 96 9.01 8.59 5.08
N GLU A 97 7.77 8.51 5.57
CA GLU A 97 7.43 7.90 6.87
C GLU A 97 7.60 6.38 6.85
N ILE A 98 7.40 5.74 5.69
CA ILE A 98 7.60 4.29 5.52
C ILE A 98 9.07 3.91 5.75
N VAL A 99 10.02 4.76 5.34
CA VAL A 99 11.45 4.48 5.56
C VAL A 99 11.81 4.53 7.05
N GLY A 100 11.35 5.55 7.78
CA GLY A 100 11.56 5.64 9.22
C GLY A 100 10.91 4.48 9.99
N LEU A 101 9.75 4.02 9.53
CA LEU A 101 9.10 2.80 10.04
C LEU A 101 9.93 1.54 9.82
N ILE A 102 10.50 1.38 8.62
CA ILE A 102 11.31 0.21 8.26
C ILE A 102 12.59 0.16 9.09
N GLU A 103 13.24 1.32 9.30
CA GLU A 103 14.41 1.43 10.17
C GLU A 103 14.07 1.08 11.63
N PHE A 104 12.91 1.50 12.13
CA PHE A 104 12.43 1.12 13.46
C PHE A 104 12.06 -0.37 13.59
N ALA A 105 11.55 -0.97 12.50
CA ALA A 105 11.13 -2.37 12.46
C ALA A 105 12.30 -3.36 12.22
N GLU A 106 13.47 -2.90 11.77
CA GLU A 106 14.66 -3.76 11.67
C GLU A 106 15.03 -4.40 13.02
N ASP A 107 14.68 -3.72 14.13
CA ASP A 107 14.86 -4.20 15.50
C ASP A 107 13.60 -4.85 16.13
N ASN A 108 12.44 -4.85 15.46
CA ASN A 108 11.15 -5.25 16.06
C ASN A 108 10.15 -5.88 15.05
N THR A 109 9.35 -6.88 15.47
CA THR A 109 8.20 -7.32 14.66
C THR A 109 7.07 -6.29 14.79
N VAL A 110 6.91 -5.41 13.80
CA VAL A 110 5.91 -4.34 13.85
C VAL A 110 4.84 -4.52 12.78
N GLN A 111 3.58 -4.46 13.21
CA GLN A 111 2.40 -4.39 12.34
C GLN A 111 1.84 -2.97 12.49
N ILE A 112 2.04 -2.12 11.48
CA ILE A 112 1.64 -0.70 11.57
C ILE A 112 0.41 -0.46 10.71
N PHE A 113 -0.65 -0.01 11.36
CA PHE A 113 -1.82 0.60 10.75
C PHE A 113 -1.73 2.10 11.02
N ALA A 114 -1.44 2.90 10.00
CA ALA A 114 -1.52 4.35 10.11
C ALA A 114 -2.91 4.78 9.61
N ARG A 115 -3.73 5.38 10.47
CA ARG A 115 -4.95 6.09 10.08
C ARG A 115 -4.72 7.58 10.34
N SER A 116 -4.67 8.37 9.28
CA SER A 116 -4.70 9.83 9.39
C SER A 116 -6.15 10.27 9.65
N GLU A 117 -6.41 10.96 10.75
CA GLU A 117 -7.67 11.69 10.95
C GLU A 117 -7.47 13.13 10.47
N ASN A 118 -8.22 13.53 9.45
CA ASN A 118 -8.38 14.95 9.12
C ASN A 118 -9.26 15.61 10.19
N SER A 119 -8.65 16.37 11.10
CA SER A 119 -9.35 17.39 11.87
C SER A 119 -9.55 18.63 11.00
N ASN A 120 -10.69 18.70 10.29
CA ASN A 120 -11.27 19.96 9.84
C ASN A 120 -12.52 20.24 10.68
N GLU A 121 -12.31 20.67 11.92
CA GLU A 121 -13.28 21.47 12.65
C GLU A 121 -12.73 22.89 12.76
N ALA A 122 -13.13 23.74 11.82
CA ALA A 122 -13.06 25.19 11.93
C ALA A 122 -13.98 25.79 10.84
N ASP A 123 -15.23 26.10 11.21
CA ASP A 123 -15.72 27.49 11.29
C ASP A 123 -17.25 27.57 11.22
N GLY A 124 -17.84 27.81 12.40
CA GLY A 124 -18.73 28.96 12.64
C GLY A 124 -19.98 29.11 11.79
N GLU A 125 -21.08 28.55 12.27
CA GLU A 125 -22.42 29.10 12.03
C GLU A 125 -22.52 30.46 12.76
N ALA A 126 -22.33 31.55 12.02
CA ALA A 126 -22.69 32.91 12.41
C ALA A 126 -22.82 33.83 11.18
N CYS A 127 -23.96 33.75 10.49
CA CYS A 127 -24.88 34.87 10.21
C CYS A 127 -26.01 34.42 9.29
#